data_AF-A0A845U109-F1
#
_entry.id   AF-A0A845U109-F1
#
_cell.length_a   1.000
_cell.length_b   1.000
_cell.length_c   1.000
_cell.angle_alpha   90.00
_cell.angle_beta   90.00
_cell.angle_gamma   90.00
#
_symmetry.space_group_name_H-M   'P 1'
#
loop_
_entity.id
_entity.type
_entity.pdbx_description
1 polymer ?
#
loop_
_entity_poly.entity_id
_entity_poly.type
_entity_poly.pdbx_seq_one_letter_code
_entity_poly.pdbx_strand_id
1 'polypeptide(L)'
;MQKCCVLILVLAAGVSAHADTIVLKSGRKISATEVREEGSRLVYETPAGQMSVAKSMVDHVDRGPAAAFASGAGPGSSVASAAVAMASAPPPVEAGSFDDVVKAVLAGGSIDRAYLAKLDTDAQGGGKTALERMVVGHHVAAQFELRKGDMDQAVTQYQRAMTLAPDHIPLLLNYSVVLIRMSQFAKAIDSLERAKRLAPKDFYAANFLGMAYYGANNITQAVSEWKRALELRSDPAVQAALDEALRHQHEEADYREGRSAHFQVRYNGAAAPLSLVSEILRTLEIHFSAIEAALNYTPRDPIGVVLYTSQAYTDATGAPDWSGAVTDTRYSHISVPTQGLTGISSDLSRTLKHELTHAFIAQKTRARCPTWMQEGIAQRMEGISAGNHAGEFVALYDQRKITLPLVSLEGSWMGMSGAQVSVAYPWAVSVIEYIVATDGMGDVERILDHMASDAPENSVRSVLHLDYSELELETIKYLRKTYAH
;
A
#
# COMPACT_ATOMS: atom_id res chain seq x y z
N MET A 1 29.97 -32.63 57.55
CA MET A 1 30.60 -31.36 57.12
C MET A 1 31.47 -31.66 55.90
N GLN A 2 30.91 -31.46 54.70
CA GLN A 2 31.60 -31.77 53.45
C GLN A 2 31.14 -30.75 52.42
N LYS A 3 32.07 -29.91 51.95
CA LYS A 3 31.87 -29.01 50.83
C LYS A 3 31.90 -29.85 49.55
N CYS A 4 30.78 -29.93 48.84
CA CYS A 4 30.71 -30.36 47.45
C CYS A 4 30.15 -29.20 46.63
N CYS A 5 31.02 -28.46 45.95
CA CYS A 5 30.62 -27.63 44.81
C CYS A 5 30.25 -28.57 43.67
N VAL A 6 28.96 -28.65 43.35
CA VAL A 6 28.50 -29.21 42.08
C VAL A 6 28.33 -28.04 41.12
N LEU A 7 29.29 -27.91 40.22
CA LEU A 7 29.22 -27.07 39.03
C LEU A 7 28.22 -27.73 38.07
N ILE A 8 26.96 -27.30 38.09
CA ILE A 8 26.01 -27.71 37.05
C ILE A 8 26.29 -26.85 35.82
N LEU A 9 26.99 -27.47 34.87
CA LEU A 9 27.12 -26.99 33.51
C LEU A 9 25.72 -27.00 32.87
N VAL A 10 25.01 -25.87 32.91
CA VAL A 10 23.84 -25.69 32.05
C VAL A 10 24.39 -25.45 30.65
N LEU A 11 24.31 -26.50 29.81
CA LEU A 11 24.47 -26.40 28.37
C LEU A 11 23.54 -25.30 27.88
N ALA A 12 24.11 -24.13 27.56
CA ALA A 12 23.46 -23.16 26.71
C ALA A 12 23.28 -23.81 25.34
N ALA A 13 22.08 -24.34 25.08
CA ALA A 13 21.64 -24.59 23.72
C ALA A 13 21.47 -23.21 23.08
N GLY A 14 22.55 -22.70 22.49
CA GLY A 14 22.48 -21.56 21.59
C GLY A 14 21.56 -21.96 20.45
N VAL A 15 20.42 -21.28 20.32
CA VAL A 15 19.61 -21.37 19.10
C VAL A 15 20.41 -20.63 18.02
N SER A 16 21.24 -21.37 17.29
CA SER A 16 21.77 -20.93 16.02
C SER A 16 20.61 -20.94 15.02
N ALA A 17 20.17 -19.76 14.59
CA ALA A 17 19.20 -19.64 13.50
C ALA A 17 19.87 -20.15 12.20
N HIS A 18 19.45 -21.32 11.73
CA HIS A 18 19.87 -21.90 10.47
C HIS A 18 18.92 -21.38 9.37
N ALA A 19 19.45 -20.89 8.26
CA ALA A 19 18.64 -20.68 7.07
C ALA A 19 18.79 -21.93 6.20
N ASP A 20 17.87 -22.87 6.34
CA ASP A 20 17.80 -24.04 5.48
C ASP A 20 17.17 -23.66 4.14
N THR A 21 17.59 -24.32 3.07
CA THR A 21 17.00 -24.16 1.75
C THR A 21 16.45 -25.49 1.27
N ILE A 22 15.14 -25.62 1.14
CA ILE A 22 14.48 -26.79 0.56
C ILE A 22 14.52 -26.64 -0.96
N VAL A 23 15.19 -27.57 -1.65
CA VAL A 23 15.25 -27.63 -3.11
C VAL A 23 14.21 -28.63 -3.59
N LEU A 24 13.29 -28.19 -4.45
CA LEU A 24 12.25 -29.02 -5.06
C LEU A 24 12.76 -29.67 -6.35
N LYS A 25 12.15 -30.79 -6.74
CA LYS A 25 12.46 -31.48 -8.02
C LYS A 25 12.19 -30.63 -9.26
N SER A 26 11.40 -29.56 -9.12
CA SER A 26 11.19 -28.56 -10.17
C SER A 26 12.36 -27.57 -10.31
N GLY A 27 13.40 -27.67 -9.48
CA GLY A 27 14.51 -26.71 -9.39
C GLY A 27 14.24 -25.47 -8.53
N ARG A 28 13.03 -25.36 -7.95
CA ARG A 28 12.65 -24.25 -7.03
C ARG A 28 13.35 -24.40 -5.69
N LYS A 29 13.70 -23.28 -5.06
CA LYS A 29 14.33 -23.22 -3.74
C LYS A 29 13.44 -22.47 -2.75
N ILE A 30 13.26 -23.01 -1.55
CA ILE A 30 12.47 -22.41 -0.47
C ILE A 30 13.38 -22.17 0.71
N SER A 31 13.56 -20.92 1.10
CA SER A 31 14.28 -20.57 2.32
C SER A 31 13.38 -20.76 3.54
N ALA A 32 13.86 -21.50 4.54
CA ALA A 32 13.17 -21.78 5.77
C ALA A 32 14.11 -21.55 6.97
N THR A 33 13.57 -21.04 8.06
CA THR A 33 14.31 -20.86 9.33
C THR A 33 14.50 -22.17 10.09
N GLU A 34 13.67 -23.16 9.81
CA GLU A 34 13.82 -24.51 10.33
C GLU A 34 13.08 -25.49 9.43
N VAL A 35 13.68 -26.66 9.14
CA VAL A 35 13.04 -27.74 8.39
C VAL A 35 13.05 -29.03 9.21
N ARG A 36 11.85 -29.55 9.50
CA ARG A 36 11.59 -30.80 10.21
C ARG A 36 10.88 -31.79 9.31
N GLU A 37 11.09 -33.07 9.53
CA GLU A 37 10.37 -34.11 8.82
C GLU A 37 9.19 -34.62 9.65
N GLU A 38 7.98 -34.56 9.09
CA GLU A 38 6.79 -35.15 9.71
C GLU A 38 6.08 -36.08 8.72
N GLY A 39 6.25 -37.38 8.93
CA GLY A 39 5.66 -38.41 8.07
C GLY A 39 6.05 -38.25 6.59
N SER A 40 5.05 -38.03 5.73
CA SER A 40 5.21 -37.85 4.28
C SER A 40 5.49 -36.40 3.86
N ARG A 41 5.64 -35.48 4.82
CA ARG A 41 5.86 -34.04 4.57
C ARG A 41 7.14 -33.54 5.24
N LEU A 42 7.69 -32.46 4.70
CA LEU A 42 8.58 -31.58 5.42
C LEU A 42 7.73 -30.44 5.98
N VAL A 43 7.84 -30.19 7.28
CA VAL A 43 7.26 -29.04 7.96
C VAL A 43 8.37 -28.04 8.17
N TYR A 44 8.15 -26.80 7.79
CA TYR A 44 9.19 -25.79 7.80
C TYR A 44 8.66 -24.41 8.17
N GLU A 45 9.47 -23.65 8.90
CA GLU A 45 9.12 -22.30 9.33
C GLU A 45 9.55 -21.28 8.28
N THR A 46 8.67 -20.33 7.99
CA THR A 46 8.94 -19.16 7.15
C THR A 46 8.57 -17.90 7.92
N PRO A 47 8.99 -16.70 7.46
CA PRO A 47 8.48 -15.44 8.02
C PRO A 47 6.95 -15.29 7.94
N ALA A 48 6.27 -16.04 7.06
CA ALA A 48 4.81 -16.11 6.94
C ALA A 48 4.17 -17.18 7.85
N GLY A 49 4.97 -17.81 8.74
CA GLY A 49 4.55 -18.88 9.64
C GLY A 49 4.95 -20.28 9.18
N GLN A 50 4.44 -21.28 9.92
CA GLN A 50 4.71 -22.69 9.69
C GLN A 50 4.01 -23.19 8.43
N MET A 51 4.78 -23.81 7.54
CA MET A 51 4.30 -24.35 6.28
C MET A 51 4.70 -25.82 6.14
N SER A 52 4.16 -26.51 5.13
CA SER A 52 4.60 -27.86 4.83
C SER A 52 4.58 -28.18 3.34
N VAL A 53 5.54 -28.98 2.89
CA VAL A 53 5.66 -29.47 1.51
C VAL A 53 5.73 -30.99 1.51
N ALA A 54 5.11 -31.64 0.51
CA ALA A 54 5.17 -33.09 0.39
C ALA A 54 6.60 -33.54 0.04
N LYS A 55 7.13 -34.57 0.71
CA LYS A 55 8.47 -35.11 0.44
C LYS A 55 8.63 -35.59 -1.01
N SER A 56 7.55 -35.98 -1.66
CA SER A 56 7.55 -36.38 -3.08
C SER A 56 7.96 -35.25 -4.03
N MET A 57 7.74 -33.99 -3.64
CA MET A 57 8.07 -32.78 -4.40
C MET A 57 9.49 -32.27 -4.11
N VAL A 58 10.11 -32.73 -3.02
CA VAL A 58 11.41 -32.27 -2.56
C VAL A 58 12.51 -33.10 -3.22
N ASP A 59 13.54 -32.43 -3.71
CA ASP A 59 14.77 -33.04 -4.19
C ASP A 59 15.75 -33.24 -3.02
N HIS A 60 16.16 -32.15 -2.36
CA HIS A 60 17.02 -32.18 -1.16
C HIS A 60 16.81 -30.93 -0.29
N VAL A 61 17.43 -30.89 0.89
CA VAL A 61 17.46 -29.73 1.78
C VAL A 61 18.93 -29.34 2.04
N ASP A 62 19.31 -28.14 1.62
CA ASP A 62 20.61 -27.54 1.93
C ASP A 62 20.55 -26.90 3.32
N ARG A 63 21.32 -27.41 4.28
CA ARG A 63 21.40 -26.82 5.63
C ARG A 63 22.42 -25.67 5.65
N GLY A 64 21.98 -24.46 6.01
CA GLY A 64 22.82 -23.26 5.95
C GLY A 64 23.97 -23.22 6.98
N PRO A 65 25.11 -22.58 6.68
CA PRO A 65 26.22 -22.43 7.61
C PRO A 65 25.88 -21.47 8.76
N ALA A 66 26.44 -21.70 9.95
CA ALA A 66 26.29 -20.81 11.10
C ALA A 66 27.00 -19.46 10.82
N ALA A 67 26.24 -18.40 10.55
CA ALA A 67 26.80 -17.11 10.17
C ALA A 67 26.89 -16.14 11.35
N ALA A 68 28.11 -15.69 11.63
CA ALA A 68 28.41 -14.51 12.44
C ALA A 68 28.09 -13.23 11.63
N PHE A 69 27.58 -12.21 12.32
CA PHE A 69 27.21 -10.92 11.72
C PHE A 69 28.40 -10.22 11.06
N ALA A 70 28.30 -9.98 9.76
CA ALA A 70 29.10 -8.98 9.06
C ALA A 70 28.27 -8.37 7.91
N SER A 71 28.31 -7.05 7.83
CA SER A 71 27.66 -6.21 6.83
C SER A 71 28.25 -6.44 5.43
N GLY A 72 27.41 -6.85 4.49
CA GLY A 72 27.78 -6.93 3.08
C GLY A 72 26.54 -6.85 2.20
N ALA A 73 26.35 -5.71 1.54
CA ALA A 73 25.33 -5.53 0.52
C ALA A 73 25.71 -6.36 -0.72
N GLY A 74 24.86 -7.33 -1.07
CA GLY A 74 24.90 -8.08 -2.33
C GLY A 74 23.66 -7.78 -3.19
N PRO A 75 23.75 -7.92 -4.52
CA PRO A 75 22.75 -7.37 -5.44
C PRO A 75 21.51 -8.27 -5.48
N GLY A 76 20.40 -7.79 -4.93
CA GLY A 76 19.11 -8.47 -4.89
C GLY A 76 18.18 -8.00 -6.01
N SER A 77 17.68 -8.97 -6.77
CA SER A 77 16.73 -8.85 -7.88
C SER A 77 15.48 -8.05 -7.53
N SER A 78 15.13 -7.14 -8.43
CA SER A 78 13.99 -6.23 -8.39
C SER A 78 12.65 -6.97 -8.39
N VAL A 79 11.93 -6.85 -7.28
CA VAL A 79 10.46 -6.98 -7.27
C VAL A 79 9.87 -5.58 -7.08
N ALA A 80 10.32 -4.64 -7.91
CA ALA A 80 9.58 -3.41 -8.07
C ALA A 80 8.48 -3.71 -9.09
N SER A 81 7.22 -3.76 -8.64
CA SER A 81 6.18 -3.19 -9.47
C SER A 81 6.69 -1.80 -9.83
N ALA A 82 7.10 -1.65 -11.09
CA ALA A 82 7.73 -0.43 -11.56
C ALA A 82 6.76 0.69 -11.23
N ALA A 83 7.24 1.64 -10.45
CA ALA A 83 6.44 2.76 -10.02
C ALA A 83 5.90 3.48 -11.26
N VAL A 84 4.62 3.30 -11.59
CA VAL A 84 3.81 4.42 -12.08
C VAL A 84 3.66 5.37 -10.89
N ALA A 85 4.78 5.96 -10.46
CA ALA A 85 4.72 7.20 -9.74
C ALA A 85 3.94 8.17 -10.64
N MET A 86 3.23 9.13 -10.06
CA MET A 86 2.79 10.32 -10.79
C MET A 86 4.04 11.13 -11.22
N ALA A 87 4.89 10.54 -12.06
CA ALA A 87 6.21 11.03 -12.41
C ALA A 87 6.12 12.31 -13.25
N SER A 88 4.99 12.51 -13.93
CA SER A 88 4.64 13.80 -14.50
C SER A 88 3.81 14.61 -13.50
N ALA A 89 4.44 15.60 -12.85
CA ALA A 89 3.66 16.67 -12.23
C ALA A 89 2.77 17.32 -13.30
N PRO A 90 1.52 17.70 -12.99
CA PRO A 90 0.68 18.45 -13.92
C PRO A 90 1.38 19.75 -14.33
N PRO A 91 1.03 20.31 -15.50
CA PRO A 91 1.63 21.57 -15.93
C PRO A 91 1.33 22.63 -14.86
N PRO A 92 2.32 23.49 -14.53
CA PRO A 92 2.10 24.57 -13.60
C PRO A 92 1.00 25.47 -14.15
N VAL A 93 0.13 25.96 -13.27
CA VAL A 93 -0.64 27.15 -13.61
C VAL A 93 0.37 28.30 -13.56
N GLU A 94 0.77 28.80 -14.74
CA GLU A 94 1.77 29.86 -14.81
C GLU A 94 1.30 31.08 -14.02
N ALA A 95 2.02 31.39 -12.93
CA ALA A 95 1.77 32.60 -12.15
C ALA A 95 2.05 33.87 -13.00
N GLY A 96 2.82 33.76 -14.09
CA GLY A 96 3.13 34.88 -14.97
C GLY A 96 3.67 36.08 -14.21
N SER A 97 3.03 37.24 -14.39
CA SER A 97 3.33 38.49 -13.67
C SER A 97 2.58 38.66 -12.34
N PHE A 98 1.90 37.63 -11.84
CA PHE A 98 1.01 37.68 -10.67
C PHE A 98 1.68 37.25 -9.35
N ASP A 99 2.97 37.50 -9.18
CA ASP A 99 3.69 37.27 -7.91
C ASP A 99 3.03 38.00 -6.72
N ASP A 100 2.36 39.12 -7.00
CA ASP A 100 1.56 39.86 -6.03
C ASP A 100 0.39 39.03 -5.50
N VAL A 101 -0.29 38.28 -6.37
CA VAL A 101 -1.39 37.37 -6.00
C VAL A 101 -0.86 36.25 -5.12
N VAL A 102 0.27 35.63 -5.49
CA VAL A 102 0.87 34.52 -4.72
C VAL A 102 1.18 34.97 -3.29
N LYS A 103 1.81 36.14 -3.13
CA LYS A 103 2.16 36.71 -1.82
C LYS A 103 0.92 37.09 -1.01
N ALA A 104 -0.09 37.67 -1.66
CA ALA A 104 -1.32 38.08 -0.98
C ALA A 104 -2.15 36.89 -0.51
N VAL A 105 -2.28 35.83 -1.32
CA VAL A 105 -3.02 34.62 -0.95
C VAL A 105 -2.35 33.88 0.21
N LEU A 106 -1.02 33.87 0.31
CA LEU A 106 -0.28 33.17 1.37
C LEU A 106 0.21 34.07 2.50
N ALA A 107 -0.45 35.22 2.72
CA ALA A 107 -0.06 36.18 3.73
C ALA A 107 -0.08 35.56 5.14
N GLY A 108 0.99 35.79 5.91
CA GLY A 108 1.08 35.32 7.30
C GLY A 108 1.20 33.80 7.48
N GLY A 109 1.62 33.05 6.44
CA GLY A 109 1.79 31.60 6.52
C GLY A 109 0.47 30.82 6.48
N SER A 110 -0.62 31.47 6.07
CA SER A 110 -1.95 30.88 5.93
C SER A 110 -2.62 31.39 4.65
N ILE A 111 -3.73 30.75 4.26
CA ILE A 111 -4.52 31.21 3.11
C ILE A 111 -5.39 32.40 3.52
N ASP A 112 -5.19 33.55 2.88
CA ASP A 112 -6.07 34.72 3.02
C ASP A 112 -7.38 34.48 2.24
N ARG A 113 -8.39 33.98 2.97
CA ARG A 113 -9.73 33.68 2.43
C ARG A 113 -10.48 34.93 1.97
N ALA A 114 -10.24 36.09 2.60
CA ALA A 114 -10.88 37.34 2.21
C ALA A 114 -10.32 37.83 0.86
N TYR A 115 -9.02 37.67 0.66
CA TYR A 115 -8.38 37.96 -0.62
C TYR A 115 -8.87 37.01 -1.74
N LEU A 116 -8.99 35.71 -1.48
CA LEU A 116 -9.59 34.78 -2.45
C LEU A 116 -11.03 35.16 -2.82
N ALA A 117 -11.87 35.51 -1.85
CA ALA A 117 -13.24 35.96 -2.12
C ALA A 117 -13.30 37.26 -2.93
N LYS A 118 -12.30 38.15 -2.75
CA LYS A 118 -12.15 39.33 -3.59
C LYS A 118 -11.81 38.94 -5.03
N LEU A 119 -10.85 38.03 -5.24
CA LEU A 119 -10.51 37.53 -6.58
C LEU A 119 -11.71 36.90 -7.29
N ASP A 120 -12.52 36.11 -6.57
CA ASP A 120 -13.78 35.57 -7.08
C ASP A 120 -14.73 36.68 -7.57
N THR A 121 -14.92 37.71 -6.74
CA THR A 121 -15.80 38.84 -7.05
C THR A 121 -15.30 39.62 -8.27
N ASP A 122 -14.00 39.89 -8.33
CA ASP A 122 -13.37 40.58 -9.46
C ASP A 122 -13.52 39.76 -10.76
N ALA A 123 -13.43 38.43 -10.67
CA ALA A 123 -13.54 37.51 -11.80
C ALA A 123 -14.98 37.31 -12.31
N GLN A 124 -16.02 37.58 -11.51
CA GLN A 124 -17.43 37.48 -11.95
C GLN A 124 -17.74 38.38 -13.15
N GLY A 125 -17.01 39.49 -13.31
CA GLY A 125 -17.13 40.37 -14.48
C GLY A 125 -16.62 39.78 -15.80
N GLY A 126 -16.03 38.57 -15.78
CA GLY A 126 -15.54 37.87 -16.98
C GLY A 126 -14.27 38.46 -17.61
N GLY A 127 -13.64 39.45 -16.96
CA GLY A 127 -12.40 40.05 -17.45
C GLY A 127 -11.26 39.03 -17.46
N LYS A 128 -10.56 38.87 -18.60
CA LYS A 128 -9.49 37.89 -18.78
C LYS A 128 -8.44 37.93 -17.66
N THR A 129 -7.91 39.12 -17.35
CA THR A 129 -6.91 39.30 -16.29
C THR A 129 -7.46 38.98 -14.90
N ALA A 130 -8.73 39.30 -14.62
CA ALA A 130 -9.35 38.98 -13.34
C ALA A 130 -9.54 37.46 -13.17
N LEU A 131 -9.96 36.78 -14.24
CA LEU A 131 -10.03 35.32 -14.30
C LEU A 131 -8.65 34.69 -14.09
N GLU A 132 -7.61 35.15 -14.79
CA GLU A 132 -6.24 34.65 -14.63
C GLU A 132 -5.74 34.80 -13.18
N ARG A 133 -5.96 35.96 -12.56
CA ARG A 133 -5.60 36.20 -11.15
C ARG A 133 -6.35 35.28 -10.18
N MET A 134 -7.64 35.08 -10.38
CA MET A 134 -8.46 34.16 -9.59
C MET A 134 -7.98 32.71 -9.74
N VAL A 135 -7.69 32.28 -10.97
CA VAL A 135 -7.15 30.94 -11.25
C VAL A 135 -5.81 30.72 -10.54
N VAL A 136 -4.89 31.69 -10.63
CA VAL A 136 -3.59 31.64 -9.91
C VAL A 136 -3.82 31.59 -8.40
N GLY A 137 -4.71 32.43 -7.87
CA GLY A 137 -4.97 32.49 -6.43
C GLY A 137 -5.47 31.16 -5.86
N HIS A 138 -6.48 30.56 -6.48
CA HIS A 138 -6.98 29.26 -6.08
C HIS A 138 -5.98 28.12 -6.33
N HIS A 139 -5.18 28.19 -7.40
CA HIS A 139 -4.13 27.18 -7.63
C HIS A 139 -3.07 27.22 -6.53
N VAL A 140 -2.63 28.40 -6.11
CA VAL A 140 -1.66 28.58 -5.03
C VAL A 140 -2.23 28.12 -3.69
N ALA A 141 -3.50 28.43 -3.42
CA ALA A 141 -4.20 27.94 -2.24
C ALA A 141 -4.27 26.40 -2.25
N ALA A 142 -4.66 25.78 -3.37
CA ALA A 142 -4.71 24.33 -3.51
C ALA A 142 -3.34 23.69 -3.28
N GLN A 143 -2.28 24.24 -3.87
CA GLN A 143 -0.90 23.79 -3.68
C GLN A 143 -0.45 23.90 -2.21
N PHE A 144 -0.90 24.93 -1.49
CA PHE A 144 -0.63 25.07 -0.07
C PHE A 144 -1.33 24.00 0.76
N GLU A 145 -2.61 23.71 0.47
CA GLU A 145 -3.34 22.64 1.14
C GLU A 145 -2.74 21.25 0.84
N LEU A 146 -2.31 21.00 -0.40
CA LEU A 146 -1.59 19.78 -0.76
C LEU A 146 -0.27 19.60 0.01
N ARG A 147 0.48 20.68 0.24
CA ARG A 147 1.69 20.64 1.08
C ARG A 147 1.39 20.36 2.55
N LYS A 148 0.18 20.73 3.01
CA LYS A 148 -0.34 20.35 4.32
C LYS A 148 -0.98 18.96 4.34
N GLY A 149 -1.05 18.28 3.19
CA GLY A 149 -1.70 16.99 3.07
C GLY A 149 -3.23 17.02 2.99
N ASP A 150 -3.84 18.21 2.95
CA ASP A 150 -5.30 18.37 2.88
C ASP A 150 -5.79 18.37 1.42
N MET A 151 -5.98 17.16 0.87
CA MET A 151 -6.43 17.00 -0.51
C MET A 151 -7.89 17.40 -0.72
N ASP A 152 -8.76 17.35 0.31
CA ASP A 152 -10.17 17.77 0.19
C ASP A 152 -10.27 19.30 0.03
N GLN A 153 -9.49 20.04 0.82
CA GLN A 153 -9.42 21.48 0.69
C GLN A 153 -8.79 21.87 -0.65
N ALA A 154 -7.76 21.16 -1.12
CA ALA A 154 -7.22 21.37 -2.46
C ALA A 154 -8.26 21.14 -3.57
N VAL A 155 -9.06 20.07 -3.47
CA VAL A 155 -10.21 19.80 -4.35
C VAL A 155 -11.20 20.97 -4.32
N THR A 156 -11.53 21.49 -3.14
CA THR A 156 -12.45 22.62 -2.97
C THR A 156 -11.94 23.87 -3.68
N GLN A 157 -10.65 24.19 -3.55
CA GLN A 157 -10.04 25.34 -4.24
C GLN A 157 -10.11 25.18 -5.76
N TYR A 158 -9.80 24.00 -6.30
CA TYR A 158 -9.90 23.75 -7.75
C TYR A 158 -11.35 23.81 -8.25
N GLN A 159 -12.30 23.22 -7.54
CA GLN A 159 -13.72 23.28 -7.90
C GLN A 159 -14.25 24.73 -7.90
N ARG A 160 -13.80 25.55 -6.95
CA ARG A 160 -14.16 26.97 -6.89
C ARG A 160 -13.66 27.70 -8.13
N ALA A 161 -12.38 27.55 -8.47
CA ALA A 161 -11.80 28.17 -9.66
C ALA A 161 -12.48 27.69 -10.96
N MET A 162 -12.79 26.39 -11.04
CA MET A 162 -13.49 25.79 -12.18
C MET A 162 -14.95 26.25 -12.31
N THR A 163 -15.56 26.82 -11.27
CA THR A 163 -16.91 27.43 -11.39
C THR A 163 -16.88 28.66 -12.30
N LEU A 164 -15.78 29.42 -12.26
CA LEU A 164 -15.61 30.67 -13.02
C LEU A 164 -14.77 30.47 -14.30
N ALA A 165 -13.87 29.48 -14.31
CA ALA A 165 -13.01 29.13 -15.43
C ALA A 165 -13.14 27.65 -15.81
N PRO A 166 -14.33 27.20 -16.26
CA PRO A 166 -14.65 25.78 -16.35
C PRO A 166 -13.86 25.05 -17.48
N ASP A 167 -13.41 25.77 -18.50
CA ASP A 167 -12.62 25.25 -19.62
C ASP A 167 -11.11 25.52 -19.50
N HIS A 168 -10.63 25.91 -18.31
CA HIS A 168 -9.21 26.15 -18.10
C HIS A 168 -8.44 24.83 -17.95
N ILE A 169 -7.75 24.40 -19.01
CA ILE A 169 -7.09 23.09 -19.11
C ILE A 169 -6.14 22.80 -17.94
N PRO A 170 -5.20 23.69 -17.55
CA PRO A 170 -4.35 23.43 -16.39
C PRO A 170 -5.12 23.20 -15.08
N LEU A 171 -6.30 23.81 -14.88
CA LEU A 171 -7.11 23.55 -13.68
C LEU A 171 -7.72 22.15 -13.73
N LEU A 172 -8.28 21.76 -14.87
CA LEU A 172 -8.81 20.41 -15.07
C LEU A 172 -7.75 19.35 -14.82
N LEU A 173 -6.52 19.55 -15.33
CA LEU A 173 -5.40 18.64 -15.12
C LEU A 173 -4.97 18.55 -13.65
N ASN A 174 -4.74 19.69 -13.00
CA ASN A 174 -4.32 19.73 -11.60
C ASN A 174 -5.40 19.14 -10.66
N TYR A 175 -6.67 19.45 -10.90
CA TYR A 175 -7.79 18.87 -10.17
C TYR A 175 -7.82 17.33 -10.29
N SER A 176 -7.67 16.83 -11.52
CA SER A 176 -7.73 15.41 -11.80
C SER A 176 -6.57 14.63 -11.17
N VAL A 177 -5.38 15.23 -11.10
CA VAL A 177 -4.24 14.64 -10.39
C VAL A 177 -4.54 14.46 -8.90
N VAL A 178 -5.20 15.42 -8.26
CA VAL A 178 -5.62 15.28 -6.85
C VAL A 178 -6.66 14.17 -6.72
N LEU A 179 -7.63 14.09 -7.64
CA LEU A 179 -8.63 13.02 -7.65
C LEU A 179 -8.01 11.63 -7.83
N ILE A 180 -7.04 11.47 -8.73
CA ILE A 180 -6.30 10.20 -8.92
C ILE A 180 -5.60 9.79 -7.63
N ARG A 181 -4.94 10.73 -6.93
CA ARG A 181 -4.30 10.45 -5.63
C ARG A 181 -5.29 10.06 -4.54
N MET A 182 -6.53 10.52 -4.65
CA MET A 182 -7.64 10.14 -3.78
C MET A 182 -8.36 8.87 -4.26
N SER A 183 -7.85 8.17 -5.27
CA SER A 183 -8.48 7.02 -5.94
C SER A 183 -9.87 7.29 -6.56
N GLN A 184 -10.26 8.56 -6.72
CA GLN A 184 -11.54 8.97 -7.31
C GLN A 184 -11.46 8.97 -8.84
N PHE A 185 -11.17 7.80 -9.42
CA PHE A 185 -10.84 7.66 -10.84
C PHE A 185 -11.98 8.06 -11.77
N ALA A 186 -13.24 7.75 -11.44
CA ALA A 186 -14.39 8.13 -12.26
C ALA A 186 -14.50 9.65 -12.46
N LYS A 187 -14.39 10.43 -11.37
CA LYS A 187 -14.41 11.90 -11.43
C LYS A 187 -13.19 12.48 -12.15
N ALA A 188 -12.04 11.82 -12.00
CA ALA A 188 -10.82 12.21 -12.71
C ALA A 188 -11.00 12.02 -14.22
N ILE A 189 -11.53 10.86 -14.66
CA ILE A 189 -11.84 10.56 -16.05
C ILE A 189 -12.76 11.63 -16.65
N ASP A 190 -13.85 12.00 -15.97
CA ASP A 190 -14.78 13.02 -16.47
C ASP A 190 -14.09 14.37 -16.72
N SER A 191 -13.27 14.81 -15.77
CA SER A 191 -12.53 16.07 -15.83
C SER A 191 -11.44 16.05 -16.91
N LEU A 192 -10.76 14.92 -17.07
CA LEU A 192 -9.70 14.74 -18.06
C LEU A 192 -10.23 14.54 -19.48
N GLU A 193 -11.36 13.88 -19.66
CA GLU A 193 -12.04 13.78 -20.95
C GLU A 193 -12.49 15.16 -21.43
N ARG A 194 -12.90 16.05 -20.51
CA ARG A 194 -13.11 17.46 -20.84
C ARG A 194 -11.81 18.14 -21.27
N ALA A 195 -10.72 17.97 -20.53
CA ALA A 195 -9.42 18.53 -20.89
C ALA A 195 -8.94 18.05 -22.28
N LYS A 196 -9.12 16.77 -22.59
CA LYS A 196 -8.83 16.15 -23.89
C LYS A 196 -9.68 16.74 -25.03
N ARG A 197 -10.96 17.01 -24.80
CA ARG A 197 -11.81 17.69 -25.81
C ARG A 197 -11.32 19.11 -26.10
N LEU A 198 -10.89 19.84 -25.08
CA LEU A 198 -10.40 21.22 -25.20
C LEU A 198 -8.99 21.29 -25.83
N ALA A 199 -8.12 20.33 -25.48
CA ALA A 199 -6.77 20.21 -26.05
C ALA A 199 -6.46 18.75 -26.44
N PRO A 200 -6.86 18.32 -27.66
CA PRO A 200 -6.63 16.95 -28.12
C PRO A 200 -5.17 16.55 -28.30
N LYS A 201 -4.24 17.51 -28.27
CA LYS A 201 -2.79 17.30 -28.39
C LYS A 201 -2.04 17.61 -27.09
N ASP A 202 -2.74 17.68 -25.96
CA ASP A 202 -2.10 17.88 -24.66
C ASP A 202 -1.56 16.54 -24.11
N PHE A 203 -0.25 16.49 -23.86
CA PHE A 203 0.43 15.32 -23.33
C PHE A 203 -0.10 14.92 -21.94
N TYR A 204 -0.31 15.90 -21.06
CA TYR A 204 -0.70 15.64 -19.68
C TYR A 204 -2.14 15.13 -19.59
N ALA A 205 -3.05 15.65 -20.43
CA ALA A 205 -4.40 15.13 -20.54
C ALA A 205 -4.41 13.66 -20.94
N ALA A 206 -3.61 13.28 -21.95
CA ALA A 206 -3.46 11.88 -22.37
C ALA A 206 -2.83 11.01 -21.27
N ASN A 207 -1.74 11.47 -20.67
CA ASN A 207 -1.05 10.70 -19.62
C ASN A 207 -1.95 10.45 -18.40
N PHE A 208 -2.58 11.51 -17.87
CA PHE A 208 -3.45 11.36 -16.70
C PHE A 208 -4.73 10.59 -17.01
N LEU A 209 -5.26 10.64 -18.24
CA LEU A 209 -6.36 9.73 -18.63
C LEU A 209 -5.90 8.28 -18.58
N GLY A 210 -4.70 7.99 -19.09
CA GLY A 210 -4.12 6.66 -19.00
C GLY A 210 -4.04 6.17 -17.56
N MET A 211 -3.55 7.01 -16.64
CA MET A 211 -3.49 6.71 -15.21
C MET A 211 -4.87 6.50 -14.58
N ALA A 212 -5.84 7.38 -14.88
CA ALA A 212 -7.17 7.30 -14.32
C ALA A 212 -7.94 6.07 -14.84
N TYR A 213 -7.81 5.75 -16.12
CA TYR A 213 -8.37 4.52 -16.68
C TYR A 213 -7.71 3.28 -16.09
N TYR A 214 -6.39 3.27 -15.92
CA TYR A 214 -5.67 2.15 -15.31
C TYR A 214 -6.13 1.90 -13.87
N GLY A 215 -6.24 2.96 -13.06
CA GLY A 215 -6.78 2.87 -11.71
C GLY A 215 -8.26 2.49 -11.65
N ALA A 216 -9.04 2.85 -12.66
CA ALA A 216 -10.41 2.37 -12.84
C ALA A 216 -10.49 0.95 -13.44
N ASN A 217 -9.35 0.25 -13.57
CA ASN A 217 -9.22 -1.07 -14.19
C ASN A 217 -9.68 -1.17 -15.67
N ASN A 218 -9.76 -0.03 -16.36
CA ASN A 218 -10.07 0.10 -17.78
C ASN A 218 -8.80 0.02 -18.62
N ILE A 219 -8.12 -1.13 -18.60
CA ILE A 219 -6.76 -1.32 -19.15
C ILE A 219 -6.68 -0.96 -20.65
N THR A 220 -7.71 -1.28 -21.44
CA THR A 220 -7.70 -0.99 -22.88
C THR A 220 -7.68 0.51 -23.17
N GLN A 221 -8.48 1.29 -22.45
CA GLN A 221 -8.47 2.75 -22.53
C GLN A 221 -7.16 3.32 -21.99
N ALA A 222 -6.60 2.74 -20.93
CA ALA A 222 -5.30 3.14 -20.39
C ALA A 222 -4.18 3.02 -21.43
N VAL A 223 -4.07 1.85 -22.08
CA VAL A 223 -3.11 1.58 -23.16
C VAL A 223 -3.29 2.58 -24.31
N SER A 224 -4.53 2.84 -24.72
CA SER A 224 -4.83 3.78 -25.81
C SER A 224 -4.35 5.19 -25.48
N GLU A 225 -4.61 5.67 -24.27
CA GLU A 225 -4.25 7.04 -23.85
C GLU A 225 -2.74 7.20 -23.60
N TRP A 226 -2.06 6.19 -23.05
CA TRP A 226 -0.60 6.23 -22.91
C TRP A 226 0.14 6.12 -24.24
N LYS A 227 -0.35 5.34 -25.20
CA LYS A 227 0.17 5.39 -26.59
C LYS A 227 0.05 6.79 -27.17
N ARG A 228 -1.13 7.42 -27.03
CA ARG A 228 -1.35 8.81 -27.46
C ARG A 228 -0.42 9.80 -26.77
N ALA A 229 -0.21 9.66 -25.46
CA ALA A 229 0.76 10.49 -24.73
C ALA A 229 2.17 10.35 -25.32
N LEU A 230 2.64 9.13 -25.58
CA LEU A 230 3.98 8.88 -26.13
C LEU A 230 4.14 9.33 -27.58
N GLU A 231 3.07 9.35 -28.37
CA GLU A 231 3.05 9.99 -29.70
C GLU A 231 3.28 11.50 -29.63
N LEU A 232 2.79 12.15 -28.56
CA LEU A 232 2.92 13.61 -28.35
C LEU A 232 4.29 13.98 -27.76
N ARG A 233 4.80 13.17 -26.82
CA ARG A 233 6.09 13.40 -26.17
C ARG A 233 6.62 12.09 -25.60
N SER A 234 7.86 11.75 -25.92
CA SER A 234 8.56 10.63 -25.28
C SER A 234 8.76 10.90 -23.79
N ASP A 235 8.37 9.94 -22.95
CA ASP A 235 8.47 10.02 -21.50
C ASP A 235 8.73 8.61 -20.93
N PRO A 236 9.90 8.34 -20.33
CA PRO A 236 10.26 6.99 -19.86
C PRO A 236 9.30 6.43 -18.81
N ALA A 237 8.69 7.28 -17.99
CA ALA A 237 7.74 6.83 -16.97
C ALA A 237 6.41 6.41 -17.61
N VAL A 238 5.96 7.14 -18.63
CA VAL A 238 4.78 6.74 -19.43
C VAL A 238 5.05 5.48 -20.23
N GLN A 239 6.27 5.29 -20.74
CA GLN A 239 6.66 4.04 -21.40
C GLN A 239 6.58 2.85 -20.45
N ALA A 240 7.15 2.97 -19.24
CA ALA A 240 7.06 1.91 -18.24
C ALA A 240 5.61 1.60 -17.85
N ALA A 241 4.76 2.62 -17.70
CA ALA A 241 3.34 2.45 -17.41
C ALA A 241 2.60 1.75 -18.57
N LEU A 242 2.91 2.13 -19.82
CA LEU A 242 2.37 1.48 -21.00
C LEU A 242 2.80 0.01 -21.09
N ASP A 243 4.07 -0.29 -20.82
CA ASP A 243 4.58 -1.66 -20.85
C ASP A 243 3.90 -2.53 -19.79
N GLU A 244 3.62 -1.98 -18.59
CA GLU A 244 2.82 -2.62 -17.55
C GLU A 244 1.39 -2.90 -18.02
N ALA A 245 0.69 -1.89 -18.53
CA ALA A 245 -0.66 -2.07 -19.04
C ALA A 245 -0.75 -2.98 -20.27
N LEU A 246 0.30 -3.07 -21.10
CA LEU A 246 0.34 -4.01 -22.22
C LEU A 246 0.50 -5.46 -21.74
N ARG A 247 1.28 -5.71 -20.67
CA ARG A 247 1.33 -7.03 -20.03
C ARG A 247 -0.04 -7.43 -19.51
N HIS A 248 -0.69 -6.55 -18.75
CA HIS A 248 -2.06 -6.78 -18.26
C HIS A 248 -3.06 -6.95 -19.41
N GLN A 249 -3.01 -6.12 -20.45
CA GLN A 249 -3.91 -6.25 -21.61
C GLN A 249 -3.72 -7.58 -22.33
N HIS A 250 -2.48 -8.06 -22.48
CA HIS A 250 -2.18 -9.32 -23.14
C HIS A 250 -2.64 -10.52 -22.30
N GLU A 251 -2.30 -10.53 -21.01
CA GLU A 251 -2.65 -11.61 -20.09
C GLU A 251 -4.16 -11.67 -19.83
N GLU A 252 -4.82 -10.51 -19.80
CA GLU A 252 -6.23 -10.37 -19.48
C GLU A 252 -7.16 -10.26 -20.70
N ALA A 253 -6.66 -10.44 -21.92
CA ALA A 253 -7.44 -10.26 -23.15
C ALA A 253 -8.73 -11.09 -23.18
N ASP A 254 -8.67 -12.30 -22.63
CA ASP A 254 -9.79 -13.26 -22.60
C ASP A 254 -10.49 -13.31 -21.22
N TYR A 255 -10.22 -12.33 -20.35
CA TYR A 255 -10.80 -12.32 -19.02
C TYR A 255 -12.28 -11.97 -19.08
N ARG A 256 -13.06 -12.63 -18.23
CA ARG A 256 -14.45 -12.33 -17.97
C ARG A 256 -14.54 -11.33 -16.83
N GLU A 257 -15.57 -10.51 -16.87
CA GLU A 257 -15.87 -9.55 -15.81
C GLU A 257 -17.01 -10.05 -14.92
N GLY A 258 -16.94 -9.70 -13.65
CA GLY A 258 -17.98 -9.92 -12.65
C GLY A 258 -18.00 -8.75 -11.66
N ARG A 259 -19.03 -8.70 -10.83
CA ARG A 259 -19.15 -7.68 -9.78
C ARG A 259 -19.93 -8.20 -8.57
N SER A 260 -19.68 -7.62 -7.42
CA SER A 260 -20.51 -7.70 -6.22
C SER A 260 -20.86 -6.29 -5.74
N ALA A 261 -21.27 -6.12 -4.48
CA ALA A 261 -21.62 -4.80 -3.95
C ALA A 261 -20.40 -3.88 -3.88
N HIS A 262 -19.25 -4.41 -3.46
CA HIS A 262 -18.04 -3.62 -3.23
C HIS A 262 -16.87 -3.96 -4.15
N PHE A 263 -16.98 -5.02 -4.96
CA PHE A 263 -15.87 -5.52 -5.78
C PHE A 263 -16.20 -5.57 -7.26
N GLN A 264 -15.20 -5.28 -8.09
CA GLN A 264 -15.18 -5.56 -9.52
C GLN A 264 -14.14 -6.64 -9.78
N VAL A 265 -14.53 -7.79 -10.34
CA VAL A 265 -13.61 -8.91 -10.58
C VAL A 265 -13.35 -9.12 -12.07
N ARG A 266 -12.09 -9.38 -12.42
CA ARG A 266 -11.65 -9.85 -13.74
C ARG A 266 -10.96 -11.19 -13.57
N TYR A 267 -11.29 -12.17 -14.41
CA TYR A 267 -10.74 -13.52 -14.29
C TYR A 267 -10.70 -14.28 -15.61
N ASN A 268 -9.69 -15.13 -15.78
CA ASN A 268 -9.68 -16.08 -16.88
C ASN A 268 -10.69 -17.21 -16.62
N GLY A 269 -11.74 -17.30 -17.44
CA GLY A 269 -12.78 -18.32 -17.27
C GLY A 269 -12.32 -19.77 -17.40
N ALA A 270 -11.15 -20.02 -18.00
CA ALA A 270 -10.54 -21.36 -18.04
C ALA A 270 -9.67 -21.65 -16.81
N ALA A 271 -9.14 -20.61 -16.15
CA ALA A 271 -8.31 -20.74 -14.95
C ALA A 271 -9.14 -20.80 -13.65
N ALA A 272 -10.25 -20.07 -13.60
CA ALA A 272 -11.12 -19.97 -12.44
C ALA A 272 -12.58 -20.32 -12.83
N PRO A 273 -13.13 -21.46 -12.37
CA PRO A 273 -14.53 -21.78 -12.59
C PRO A 273 -15.43 -20.76 -11.87
N LEU A 274 -16.60 -20.47 -12.43
CA LEU A 274 -17.56 -19.49 -11.87
C LEU A 274 -17.90 -19.71 -10.39
N SER A 275 -17.90 -20.98 -9.94
CA SER A 275 -18.12 -21.33 -8.54
C SER A 275 -17.01 -20.78 -7.64
N LEU A 276 -15.74 -20.91 -8.04
CA LEU A 276 -14.59 -20.38 -7.30
C LEU A 276 -14.64 -18.85 -7.26
N VAL A 277 -14.93 -18.19 -8.39
CA VAL A 277 -15.07 -16.72 -8.45
C VAL A 277 -16.15 -16.23 -7.47
N SER A 278 -17.30 -16.90 -7.47
CA SER A 278 -18.40 -16.58 -6.56
C SER A 278 -18.02 -16.80 -5.09
N GLU A 279 -17.23 -17.82 -4.80
CA GLU A 279 -16.75 -18.11 -3.44
C GLU A 279 -15.71 -17.09 -2.96
N ILE A 280 -14.79 -16.65 -3.84
CA ILE A 280 -13.84 -15.56 -3.56
C ILE A 280 -14.61 -14.27 -3.26
N LEU A 281 -15.54 -13.86 -4.14
CA LEU A 281 -16.33 -12.64 -3.94
C LEU A 281 -17.15 -12.70 -2.65
N ARG A 282 -17.83 -13.82 -2.37
CA ARG A 282 -18.57 -14.00 -1.12
C ARG A 282 -17.67 -13.90 0.10
N THR A 283 -16.46 -14.46 0.04
CA THR A 283 -15.48 -14.38 1.14
C THR A 283 -15.00 -12.95 1.34
N LEU A 284 -14.70 -12.23 0.26
CA LEU A 284 -14.31 -10.83 0.30
C LEU A 284 -15.43 -9.93 0.87
N GLU A 285 -16.70 -10.17 0.54
CA GLU A 285 -17.82 -9.41 1.11
C GLU A 285 -18.01 -9.63 2.62
N ILE A 286 -17.77 -10.86 3.10
CA ILE A 286 -17.75 -11.16 4.54
C ILE A 286 -16.62 -10.40 5.23
N HIS A 287 -15.42 -10.44 4.65
CA HIS A 287 -14.26 -9.73 5.18
C HIS A 287 -14.41 -8.22 5.09
N PHE A 288 -15.03 -7.70 4.02
CA PHE A 288 -15.35 -6.29 3.86
C PHE A 288 -16.19 -5.80 5.04
N SER A 289 -17.28 -6.51 5.37
CA SER A 289 -18.14 -6.15 6.50
C SER A 289 -17.38 -6.18 7.83
N ALA A 290 -16.48 -7.15 8.01
CA ALA A 290 -15.68 -7.27 9.23
C ALA A 290 -14.64 -6.14 9.36
N ILE A 291 -13.98 -5.76 8.27
CA ILE A 291 -12.97 -4.69 8.25
C ILE A 291 -13.67 -3.32 8.36
N GLU A 292 -14.80 -3.13 7.68
CA GLU A 292 -15.63 -1.92 7.79
C GLU A 292 -16.03 -1.66 9.24
N ALA A 293 -16.53 -2.68 9.95
CA ALA A 293 -16.88 -2.57 11.37
C ALA A 293 -15.65 -2.30 12.25
N ALA A 294 -14.50 -2.90 11.93
CA ALA A 294 -13.28 -2.74 12.71
C ALA A 294 -12.61 -1.36 12.52
N LEU A 295 -12.66 -0.79 11.32
CA LEU A 295 -12.02 0.49 10.98
C LEU A 295 -13.00 1.66 10.93
N ASN A 296 -14.29 1.41 11.17
CA ASN A 296 -15.40 2.36 11.04
C ASN A 296 -15.31 3.19 9.76
N TYR A 297 -15.04 2.50 8.65
CA TYR A 297 -14.76 3.13 7.36
C TYR A 297 -15.25 2.27 6.22
N THR A 298 -16.01 2.89 5.31
CA THR A 298 -16.45 2.29 4.06
C THR A 298 -15.64 2.89 2.90
N PRO A 299 -14.84 2.09 2.18
CA PRO A 299 -14.26 2.47 0.90
C PRO A 299 -15.31 3.06 -0.04
N ARG A 300 -15.02 4.22 -0.64
CA ARG A 300 -15.98 4.92 -1.51
C ARG A 300 -16.02 4.36 -2.92
N ASP A 301 -14.87 3.87 -3.38
CA ASP A 301 -14.69 3.34 -4.73
C ASP A 301 -14.62 1.81 -4.65
N PRO A 302 -15.24 1.08 -5.61
CA PRO A 302 -15.17 -0.38 -5.63
C PRO A 302 -13.73 -0.88 -5.71
N ILE A 303 -13.42 -1.94 -4.98
CA ILE A 303 -12.09 -2.55 -4.95
C ILE A 303 -11.96 -3.50 -6.15
N GLY A 304 -10.89 -3.35 -6.93
CA GLY A 304 -10.60 -4.22 -8.06
C GLY A 304 -10.05 -5.57 -7.60
N VAL A 305 -10.48 -6.66 -8.22
CA VAL A 305 -9.99 -8.02 -7.95
C VAL A 305 -9.60 -8.66 -9.27
N VAL A 306 -8.37 -9.15 -9.38
CA VAL A 306 -7.90 -9.83 -10.60
C VAL A 306 -7.45 -11.24 -10.26
N LEU A 307 -8.05 -12.22 -10.94
CA LEU A 307 -7.80 -13.64 -10.73
C LEU A 307 -6.89 -14.18 -11.83
N TYR A 308 -5.65 -14.48 -11.46
CA TYR A 308 -4.60 -14.89 -12.39
C TYR A 308 -4.36 -16.41 -12.38
N THR A 309 -3.78 -16.92 -13.47
CA THR A 309 -3.05 -18.22 -13.45
C THR A 309 -1.69 -18.04 -12.77
N SER A 310 -0.99 -19.10 -12.32
CA SER A 310 0.28 -18.93 -11.57
C SER A 310 1.36 -18.16 -12.33
N GLN A 311 1.49 -18.42 -13.64
CA GLN A 311 2.49 -17.74 -14.47
C GLN A 311 2.12 -16.27 -14.66
N ALA A 312 0.88 -15.98 -15.08
CA ALA A 312 0.39 -14.62 -15.25
C ALA A 312 0.42 -13.82 -13.94
N TYR A 313 0.17 -14.46 -12.80
CA TYR A 313 0.25 -13.82 -11.50
C TYR A 313 1.67 -13.31 -11.21
N THR A 314 2.68 -14.14 -11.49
CA THR A 314 4.08 -13.76 -11.29
C THR A 314 4.50 -12.66 -12.26
N ASP A 315 4.05 -12.75 -13.52
CA ASP A 315 4.40 -11.79 -14.57
C ASP A 315 3.73 -10.42 -14.35
N ALA A 316 2.49 -10.40 -13.87
CA ALA A 316 1.74 -9.17 -13.55
C ALA A 316 2.19 -8.50 -12.24
N THR A 317 2.39 -9.28 -11.18
CA THR A 317 2.64 -8.72 -9.84
C THR A 317 4.12 -8.64 -9.45
N GLY A 318 4.97 -9.43 -10.11
CA GLY A 318 6.34 -9.72 -9.67
C GLY A 318 6.41 -10.61 -8.42
N ALA A 319 5.27 -10.85 -7.74
CA ALA A 319 5.20 -11.69 -6.57
C ALA A 319 5.24 -13.18 -6.98
N PRO A 320 5.93 -14.03 -6.21
CA PRO A 320 5.95 -15.46 -6.51
C PRO A 320 4.54 -16.08 -6.46
N ASP A 321 4.31 -17.08 -7.30
CA ASP A 321 3.05 -17.84 -7.39
C ASP A 321 2.53 -18.47 -6.08
N TRP A 322 3.38 -18.59 -5.06
CA TRP A 322 3.03 -19.11 -3.75
C TRP A 322 2.49 -18.04 -2.79
N SER A 323 2.61 -16.75 -3.14
CA SER A 323 1.94 -15.68 -2.39
C SER A 323 0.43 -15.80 -2.62
N GLY A 324 -0.35 -15.88 -1.53
CA GLY A 324 -1.78 -16.23 -1.62
C GLY A 324 -2.65 -15.17 -2.27
N ALA A 325 -2.26 -13.90 -2.16
CA ALA A 325 -2.77 -12.74 -2.90
C ALA A 325 -1.83 -11.54 -2.61
N VAL A 326 -1.89 -10.49 -3.42
CA VAL A 326 -1.16 -9.22 -3.19
C VAL A 326 -2.03 -8.03 -3.58
N THR A 327 -1.95 -6.95 -2.80
CA THR A 327 -2.64 -5.70 -3.06
C THR A 327 -1.72 -4.63 -3.64
N ASP A 328 -2.12 -4.05 -4.77
CA ASP A 328 -1.57 -2.77 -5.22
C ASP A 328 -2.32 -1.62 -4.54
N THR A 329 -1.71 -1.07 -3.49
CA THR A 329 -2.28 0.02 -2.68
C THR A 329 -2.42 1.34 -3.45
N ARG A 330 -1.80 1.49 -4.62
CA ARG A 330 -1.95 2.68 -5.47
C ARG A 330 -3.32 2.75 -6.14
N TYR A 331 -3.86 1.57 -6.48
CA TYR A 331 -5.11 1.44 -7.22
C TYR A 331 -6.19 0.66 -6.45
N SER A 332 -5.88 0.20 -5.23
CA SER A 332 -6.77 -0.66 -4.44
C SER A 332 -7.20 -1.91 -5.21
N HIS A 333 -6.22 -2.58 -5.84
CA HIS A 333 -6.43 -3.80 -6.60
C HIS A 333 -5.85 -5.01 -5.87
N ILE A 334 -6.63 -6.08 -5.73
CA ILE A 334 -6.21 -7.35 -5.13
C ILE A 334 -5.99 -8.37 -6.25
N SER A 335 -4.76 -8.85 -6.38
CA SER A 335 -4.37 -9.91 -7.30
C SER A 335 -4.39 -11.25 -6.57
N VAL A 336 -5.07 -12.25 -7.13
CA VAL A 336 -5.22 -13.58 -6.52
C VAL A 336 -4.81 -14.67 -7.52
N PRO A 337 -3.81 -15.52 -7.22
CA PRO A 337 -3.52 -16.69 -8.04
C PRO A 337 -4.59 -17.76 -7.82
N THR A 338 -5.15 -18.29 -8.90
CA THR A 338 -6.26 -19.27 -8.85
C THR A 338 -5.87 -20.69 -9.20
N GLN A 339 -4.65 -20.89 -9.66
CA GLN A 339 -4.20 -22.20 -10.14
C GLN A 339 -4.12 -23.22 -9.00
N GLY A 340 -4.80 -24.34 -9.18
CA GLY A 340 -4.87 -25.41 -8.17
C GLY A 340 -5.89 -25.16 -7.06
N LEU A 341 -6.58 -24.02 -7.05
CA LEU A 341 -7.67 -23.77 -6.11
C LEU A 341 -8.93 -24.54 -6.54
N THR A 342 -9.48 -25.31 -5.61
CA THR A 342 -10.77 -26.00 -5.77
C THR A 342 -11.88 -25.43 -4.88
N GLY A 343 -11.52 -24.46 -4.03
CA GLY A 343 -12.38 -23.73 -3.10
C GLY A 343 -11.52 -22.81 -2.22
N ILE A 344 -12.14 -22.13 -1.25
CA ILE A 344 -11.43 -21.22 -0.35
C ILE A 344 -10.96 -21.95 0.91
N SER A 345 -9.65 -22.13 1.04
CA SER A 345 -9.04 -22.64 2.27
C SER A 345 -9.09 -21.58 3.38
N SER A 346 -8.91 -22.02 4.64
CA SER A 346 -8.76 -21.10 5.77
C SER A 346 -7.59 -20.13 5.58
N ASP A 347 -6.49 -20.61 4.99
CA ASP A 347 -5.29 -19.81 4.75
C ASP A 347 -5.52 -18.75 3.68
N LEU A 348 -6.12 -19.14 2.54
CA LEU A 348 -6.48 -18.18 1.51
C LEU A 348 -7.51 -17.16 2.02
N SER A 349 -8.48 -17.59 2.83
CA SER A 349 -9.43 -16.68 3.46
C SER A 349 -8.73 -15.64 4.35
N ARG A 350 -7.74 -16.06 5.16
CA ARG A 350 -6.92 -15.15 5.98
C ARG A 350 -6.10 -14.19 5.11
N THR A 351 -5.43 -14.70 4.07
CA THR A 351 -4.66 -13.86 3.14
C THR A 351 -5.55 -12.86 2.40
N LEU A 352 -6.73 -13.25 1.93
CA LEU A 352 -7.69 -12.32 1.32
C LEU A 352 -8.12 -11.22 2.29
N LYS A 353 -8.26 -11.53 3.59
CA LYS A 353 -8.56 -10.53 4.62
C LYS A 353 -7.37 -9.59 4.87
N HIS A 354 -6.16 -10.13 4.90
CA HIS A 354 -4.91 -9.35 4.99
C HIS A 354 -4.83 -8.35 3.83
N GLU A 355 -4.94 -8.84 2.59
CA GLU A 355 -4.89 -8.01 1.38
C GLU A 355 -6.02 -6.98 1.31
N LEU A 356 -7.24 -7.37 1.65
CA LEU A 356 -8.37 -6.44 1.71
C LEU A 356 -8.14 -5.32 2.74
N THR A 357 -7.45 -5.61 3.84
CA THR A 357 -7.12 -4.61 4.86
C THR A 357 -6.19 -3.53 4.29
N HIS A 358 -5.22 -3.90 3.46
CA HIS A 358 -4.36 -2.94 2.75
C HIS A 358 -5.18 -2.01 1.85
N ALA A 359 -6.15 -2.54 1.10
CA ALA A 359 -7.02 -1.71 0.25
C ALA A 359 -7.86 -0.71 1.06
N PHE A 360 -8.41 -1.12 2.21
CA PHE A 360 -9.13 -0.22 3.11
C PHE A 360 -8.25 0.91 3.64
N ILE A 361 -7.06 0.55 4.14
CA ILE A 361 -6.11 1.51 4.71
C ILE A 361 -5.62 2.47 3.62
N ALA A 362 -5.34 1.97 2.42
CA ALA A 362 -4.92 2.78 1.29
C ALA A 362 -5.97 3.81 0.90
N GLN A 363 -7.25 3.43 0.78
CA GLN A 363 -8.32 4.40 0.48
C GLN A 363 -8.57 5.38 1.65
N LYS A 364 -8.58 4.90 2.90
CA LYS A 364 -8.80 5.75 4.10
C LYS A 364 -7.69 6.79 4.26
N THR A 365 -6.44 6.38 4.09
CA THR A 365 -5.25 7.23 4.33
C THR A 365 -4.68 7.87 3.06
N ARG A 366 -5.25 7.60 1.89
CA ARG A 366 -4.73 8.04 0.58
C ARG A 366 -3.31 7.55 0.33
N ALA A 367 -3.07 6.27 0.66
CA ALA A 367 -1.77 5.60 0.60
C ALA A 367 -0.65 6.29 1.40
N ARG A 368 -1.00 6.98 2.50
CA ARG A 368 -0.04 7.66 3.39
C ARG A 368 0.32 6.88 4.66
N CYS A 369 -0.41 5.81 4.95
CA CYS A 369 -0.13 4.97 6.11
C CYS A 369 1.29 4.39 6.03
N PRO A 370 2.11 4.42 7.10
CA PRO A 370 3.44 3.84 7.08
C PRO A 370 3.38 2.30 7.00
N THR A 371 4.38 1.69 6.38
CA THR A 371 4.41 0.23 6.12
C THR A 371 4.24 -0.58 7.40
N TRP A 372 4.91 -0.23 8.51
CA TRP A 372 4.73 -0.93 9.79
C TRP A 372 3.28 -0.95 10.27
N MET A 373 2.52 0.12 10.06
CA MET A 373 1.15 0.19 10.55
C MET A 373 0.21 -0.58 9.62
N GLN A 374 0.42 -0.47 8.30
CA GLN A 374 -0.31 -1.27 7.31
C GLN A 374 -0.17 -2.77 7.59
N GLU A 375 1.07 -3.25 7.69
CA GLU A 375 1.35 -4.66 7.96
C GLU A 375 0.86 -5.11 9.33
N GLY A 376 1.07 -4.30 10.38
CA GLY A 376 0.60 -4.63 11.73
C GLY A 376 -0.92 -4.77 11.82
N ILE A 377 -1.67 -3.88 11.16
CA ILE A 377 -3.15 -3.95 11.13
C ILE A 377 -3.59 -5.14 10.30
N ALA A 378 -3.00 -5.36 9.12
CA ALA A 378 -3.34 -6.49 8.26
C ALA A 378 -3.09 -7.84 8.95
N GLN A 379 -1.94 -7.99 9.63
CA GLN A 379 -1.61 -9.16 10.45
C GLN A 379 -2.61 -9.39 11.58
N ARG A 380 -3.00 -8.32 12.28
CA ARG A 380 -4.02 -8.43 13.32
C ARG A 380 -5.38 -8.82 12.75
N MET A 381 -5.77 -8.27 11.60
CA MET A 381 -7.04 -8.58 10.94
C MET A 381 -7.13 -10.04 10.50
N GLU A 382 -6.03 -10.64 10.02
CA GLU A 382 -5.98 -12.07 9.69
C GLU A 382 -5.87 -13.00 10.91
N GLY A 383 -5.70 -12.44 12.10
CA GLY A 383 -5.68 -13.17 13.37
C GLY A 383 -4.29 -13.54 13.90
N ILE A 384 -3.22 -12.95 13.35
CA ILE A 384 -1.87 -13.07 13.90
C ILE A 384 -1.76 -12.23 15.18
N SER A 385 -1.03 -12.77 16.15
CA SER A 385 -0.76 -12.11 17.43
C SER A 385 0.74 -12.06 17.72
N ALA A 386 1.14 -11.03 18.47
CA ALA A 386 2.51 -10.83 18.94
C ALA A 386 2.97 -11.88 19.96
N GLY A 387 2.05 -12.64 20.58
CA GLY A 387 2.34 -13.51 21.72
C GLY A 387 3.51 -14.48 21.52
N ASN A 388 3.68 -15.03 20.31
CA ASN A 388 4.76 -15.97 20.00
C ASN A 388 6.17 -15.33 19.98
N HIS A 389 6.26 -14.01 19.78
CA HIS A 389 7.53 -13.28 19.67
C HIS A 389 7.80 -12.35 20.86
N ALA A 390 6.84 -12.22 21.78
CA ALA A 390 6.91 -11.25 22.88
C ALA A 390 8.13 -11.46 23.79
N GLY A 391 8.45 -12.71 24.15
CA GLY A 391 9.60 -13.04 24.99
C GLY A 391 10.93 -12.68 24.34
N GLU A 392 11.06 -12.90 23.03
CA GLU A 392 12.25 -12.53 22.24
C GLU A 392 12.41 -11.01 22.20
N PHE A 393 11.33 -10.27 21.91
CA PHE A 393 11.40 -8.80 21.88
C PHE A 393 11.77 -8.19 23.22
N VAL A 394 11.20 -8.67 24.33
CA VAL A 394 11.54 -8.19 25.67
C VAL A 394 13.03 -8.45 25.96
N ALA A 395 13.53 -9.65 25.64
CA ALA A 395 14.93 -10.01 25.86
C ALA A 395 15.90 -9.18 24.99
N LEU A 396 15.58 -8.96 23.72
CA LEU A 396 16.40 -8.15 22.82
C LEU A 396 16.39 -6.67 23.24
N TYR A 397 15.25 -6.15 23.71
CA TYR A 397 15.15 -4.79 24.24
C TYR A 397 16.01 -4.60 25.49
N ASP A 398 15.92 -5.51 26.46
CA ASP A 398 16.69 -5.45 27.71
C ASP A 398 18.21 -5.53 27.46
N GLN A 399 18.62 -6.23 26.41
CA GLN A 399 20.02 -6.30 25.97
C GLN A 399 20.47 -5.11 25.10
N ARG A 400 19.57 -4.14 24.83
CA ARG A 400 19.77 -3.03 23.89
C ARG A 400 20.21 -3.50 22.49
N LYS A 401 19.67 -4.65 22.06
CA LYS A 401 19.96 -5.28 20.76
C LYS A 401 18.90 -5.02 19.69
N ILE A 402 17.71 -4.53 20.06
CA ILE A 402 16.73 -4.05 19.06
C ILE A 402 17.11 -2.66 18.60
N THR A 403 17.33 -2.52 17.30
CA THR A 403 17.44 -1.24 16.59
C THR A 403 16.61 -1.29 15.31
N LEU A 404 15.28 -1.37 15.45
CA LEU A 404 14.34 -1.09 14.36
C LEU A 404 13.31 -0.05 14.84
N PRO A 405 13.71 1.23 14.98
CA PRO A 405 12.80 2.28 15.37
C PRO A 405 11.69 2.44 14.30
N LEU A 406 10.48 2.78 14.71
CA LEU A 406 9.30 2.83 13.84
C LEU A 406 9.48 3.77 12.65
N VAL A 407 10.22 4.87 12.83
CA VAL A 407 10.60 5.79 11.75
C VAL A 407 11.36 5.08 10.61
N SER A 408 12.16 4.06 10.91
CA SER A 408 12.89 3.28 9.91
C SER A 408 12.02 2.25 9.17
N LEU A 409 10.81 2.01 9.68
CA LEU A 409 9.85 1.05 9.15
C LEU A 409 8.69 1.72 8.41
N GLU A 410 8.71 3.04 8.21
CA GLU A 410 7.67 3.73 7.45
C GLU A 410 7.72 3.41 5.94
N GLY A 411 8.94 3.33 5.40
CA GLY A 411 9.18 3.09 3.97
C GLY A 411 9.12 1.62 3.57
N SER A 412 9.43 1.34 2.30
CA SER A 412 9.40 0.00 1.73
C SER A 412 10.39 -0.96 2.42
N TRP A 413 9.93 -2.17 2.72
CA TRP A 413 10.75 -3.22 3.31
C TRP A 413 11.49 -4.09 2.28
N MET A 414 11.35 -3.81 0.97
CA MET A 414 11.96 -4.61 -0.11
C MET A 414 13.50 -4.69 -0.04
N GLY A 415 14.15 -3.67 0.51
CA GLY A 415 15.61 -3.64 0.66
C GLY A 415 16.12 -4.25 1.96
N MET A 416 15.24 -4.74 2.83
CA MET A 416 15.62 -5.29 4.13
C MET A 416 16.19 -6.70 4.00
N SER A 417 17.18 -7.02 4.83
CA SER A 417 17.66 -8.40 4.96
C SER A 417 16.59 -9.30 5.57
N GLY A 418 16.65 -10.61 5.31
CA GLY A 418 15.70 -11.56 5.89
C GLY A 418 15.59 -11.49 7.42
N ALA A 419 16.71 -11.21 8.10
CA ALA A 419 16.75 -11.01 9.55
C ALA A 419 16.06 -9.71 10.01
N GLN A 420 16.08 -8.65 9.20
CA GLN A 420 15.32 -7.44 9.50
C GLN A 420 13.83 -7.67 9.30
N VAL A 421 13.45 -8.35 8.22
CA VAL A 421 12.05 -8.66 7.91
C VAL A 421 11.42 -9.57 8.98
N SER A 422 12.15 -10.58 9.45
CA SER A 422 11.67 -11.49 10.50
C SER A 422 11.40 -10.78 11.84
N VAL A 423 11.98 -9.60 12.05
CA VAL A 423 11.77 -8.77 13.24
C VAL A 423 10.72 -7.68 12.98
N ALA A 424 10.71 -7.07 11.79
CA ALA A 424 9.82 -5.97 11.44
C ALA A 424 8.32 -6.34 11.50
N TYR A 425 7.94 -7.49 10.94
CA TYR A 425 6.56 -7.95 10.93
C TYR A 425 6.00 -8.24 12.34
N PRO A 426 6.65 -9.07 13.18
CA PRO A 426 6.19 -9.29 14.54
C PRO A 426 6.25 -8.02 15.41
N TRP A 427 7.17 -7.10 15.11
CA TRP A 427 7.24 -5.82 15.81
C TRP A 427 6.04 -4.92 15.47
N ALA A 428 5.70 -4.81 14.19
CA ALA A 428 4.53 -4.08 13.69
C ALA A 428 3.23 -4.55 14.38
N VAL A 429 2.96 -5.86 14.39
CA VAL A 429 1.75 -6.39 15.05
C VAL A 429 1.78 -6.17 16.56
N SER A 430 2.95 -6.22 17.22
CA SER A 430 3.10 -5.92 18.65
C SER A 430 2.68 -4.49 18.99
N VAL A 431 3.09 -3.52 18.17
CA VAL A 431 2.72 -2.11 18.33
C VAL A 431 1.22 -1.93 18.13
N ILE A 432 0.63 -2.54 17.10
CA ILE A 432 -0.82 -2.48 16.88
C ILE A 432 -1.59 -3.15 18.02
N GLU A 433 -1.13 -4.27 18.56
CA GLU A 433 -1.74 -4.88 19.73
C GLU A 433 -1.72 -3.97 20.95
N TYR A 434 -0.61 -3.28 21.21
CA TYR A 434 -0.53 -2.30 22.29
C TYR A 434 -1.56 -1.18 22.11
N ILE A 435 -1.64 -0.59 20.90
CA ILE A 435 -2.62 0.46 20.58
C ILE A 435 -4.04 -0.06 20.83
N VAL A 436 -4.32 -1.27 20.36
CA VAL A 436 -5.65 -1.88 20.48
C VAL A 436 -6.00 -2.31 21.91
N ALA A 437 -5.02 -2.61 22.76
CA ALA A 437 -5.25 -3.01 24.14
C ALA A 437 -5.86 -1.89 25.00
N THR A 438 -5.81 -0.64 24.56
CA THR A 438 -6.29 0.52 25.32
C THR A 438 -7.76 0.84 25.03
N ASP A 439 -8.14 1.02 23.75
CA ASP A 439 -9.49 1.43 23.33
C ASP A 439 -10.06 0.58 22.18
N GLY A 440 -9.61 -0.68 22.07
CA GLY A 440 -9.98 -1.50 20.93
C GLY A 440 -9.46 -0.91 19.62
N MET A 441 -10.20 -1.07 18.52
CA MET A 441 -9.80 -0.48 17.24
C MET A 441 -10.01 1.03 17.13
N GLY A 442 -10.64 1.67 18.14
CA GLY A 442 -10.98 3.10 18.09
C GLY A 442 -9.76 4.02 17.97
N ASP A 443 -8.66 3.71 18.67
CA ASP A 443 -7.41 4.47 18.52
C ASP A 443 -6.79 4.28 17.13
N VAL A 444 -6.80 3.05 16.61
CA VAL A 444 -6.31 2.77 15.24
C VAL A 444 -7.10 3.55 14.21
N GLU A 445 -8.43 3.54 14.30
CA GLU A 445 -9.33 4.32 13.44
C GLU A 445 -8.96 5.81 13.46
N ARG A 446 -8.88 6.41 14.65
CA ARG A 446 -8.58 7.84 14.80
C ARG A 446 -7.21 8.20 14.24
N ILE A 447 -6.20 7.34 14.47
CA ILE A 447 -4.86 7.55 13.92
C ILE A 447 -4.92 7.54 12.38
N LEU A 448 -5.61 6.56 11.78
CA LEU A 448 -5.77 6.48 10.33
C LEU A 448 -6.54 7.68 9.75
N ASP A 449 -7.52 8.23 10.47
CA ASP A 449 -8.22 9.46 10.05
C ASP A 449 -7.27 10.67 9.98
N HIS A 450 -6.39 10.82 10.99
CA HIS A 450 -5.37 11.86 10.99
C HIS A 450 -4.32 11.65 9.89
N MET A 451 -3.95 10.40 9.57
CA MET A 451 -2.93 10.10 8.54
C MET A 451 -3.32 10.56 7.13
N ALA A 452 -4.61 10.78 6.85
CA ALA A 452 -5.05 11.35 5.58
C ALA A 452 -4.49 12.76 5.37
N SER A 453 -4.25 13.52 6.45
CA SER A 453 -3.74 14.90 6.43
C SER A 453 -2.35 15.07 7.04
N ASP A 454 -2.01 14.34 8.10
CA ASP A 454 -0.79 14.56 8.90
C ASP A 454 0.35 13.58 8.62
N ALA A 455 1.55 13.91 9.11
CA ALA A 455 2.66 12.96 9.11
C ALA A 455 2.32 11.76 10.02
N PRO A 456 2.82 10.55 9.72
CA PRO A 456 2.47 9.35 10.47
C PRO A 456 2.70 9.48 11.99
N GLU A 457 3.88 9.92 12.41
CA GLU A 457 4.18 10.12 13.83
C GLU A 457 3.29 11.19 14.49
N ASN A 458 2.99 12.27 13.77
CA ASN A 458 2.10 13.30 14.30
C ASN A 458 0.67 12.79 14.48
N SER A 459 0.22 11.88 13.60
CA SER A 459 -1.09 11.22 13.68
C SER A 459 -1.18 10.27 14.88
N VAL A 460 -0.09 9.56 15.19
CA VAL A 460 0.03 8.76 16.40
C VAL A 460 0.01 9.66 17.65
N ARG A 461 0.81 10.73 17.65
CA ARG A 461 0.93 11.66 18.77
C ARG A 461 -0.37 12.42 19.07
N SER A 462 -1.16 12.78 18.06
CA SER A 462 -2.42 13.49 18.27
C SER A 462 -3.47 12.64 19.00
N VAL A 463 -3.42 11.33 18.82
CA VAL A 463 -4.41 10.38 19.39
C VAL A 463 -3.90 9.79 20.71
N LEU A 464 -2.68 9.27 20.73
CA LEU A 464 -2.13 8.55 21.89
C LEU A 464 -1.37 9.46 22.86
N HIS A 465 -1.04 10.68 22.45
CA HIS A 465 -0.14 11.57 23.18
C HIS A 465 1.26 10.97 23.40
N LEU A 466 1.69 10.06 22.50
CA LEU A 466 3.01 9.43 22.48
C LEU A 466 3.73 9.79 21.18
N ASP A 467 5.02 10.11 21.25
CA ASP A 467 5.89 10.02 20.09
C ASP A 467 6.26 8.56 19.78
N TYR A 468 6.99 8.32 18.68
CA TYR A 468 7.37 6.94 18.33
C TYR A 468 8.26 6.26 19.37
N SER A 469 9.20 6.99 19.97
CA SER A 469 10.11 6.40 20.96
C SER A 469 9.35 6.00 22.24
N GLU A 470 8.38 6.82 22.64
CA GLU A 470 7.48 6.53 23.75
C GLU A 470 6.55 5.36 23.44
N LEU A 471 5.97 5.31 22.22
CA LEU A 471 5.14 4.21 21.75
C LEU A 471 5.89 2.87 21.75
N GLU A 472 7.13 2.86 21.28
CA GLU A 472 8.01 1.69 21.30
C GLU A 472 8.24 1.21 22.75
N LEU A 473 8.55 2.13 23.67
CA LEU A 473 8.75 1.83 25.09
C LEU A 473 7.49 1.25 25.74
N GLU A 474 6.33 1.86 25.51
CA GLU A 474 5.06 1.38 26.05
C GLU A 474 4.66 0.02 25.47
N THR A 475 4.96 -0.22 24.18
CA THR A 475 4.77 -1.54 23.56
C THR A 475 5.59 -2.62 24.27
N ILE A 476 6.86 -2.36 24.58
CA ILE A 476 7.69 -3.33 25.33
C ILE A 476 7.14 -3.58 26.74
N LYS A 477 6.69 -2.52 27.44
CA LYS A 477 6.05 -2.67 28.76
C LYS A 477 4.79 -3.53 28.67
N TYR A 478 3.97 -3.32 27.64
CA TYR A 478 2.80 -4.14 27.36
C TYR A 478 3.18 -5.60 27.11
N LEU A 479 4.12 -5.88 26.20
CA LEU A 479 4.56 -7.25 25.91
C LEU A 479 5.04 -7.97 27.17
N ARG A 480 5.83 -7.28 28.01
CA ARG A 480 6.29 -7.83 29.30
C ARG A 480 5.13 -8.14 30.23
N LYS A 481 4.16 -7.24 30.38
CA LYS A 481 3.02 -7.42 31.27
C LYS A 481 2.09 -8.54 30.80
N THR A 482 1.89 -8.66 29.49
CA THR A 482 0.87 -9.53 28.88
C THR A 482 1.38 -10.94 28.61
N TYR A 483 2.66 -11.09 28.24
CA TYR A 483 3.19 -12.36 27.72
C TYR A 483 4.41 -12.90 28.48
N ALA A 484 5.12 -12.09 29.27
CA ALA A 484 6.22 -12.59 30.10
C ALA A 484 5.66 -13.07 31.44
N HIS A 485 5.36 -14.37 31.52
CA HIS A 485 5.05 -15.09 32.77
C HIS A 485 6.22 -15.95 33.22
#